data_AF-F7K2B4-F1
#
_entry.id   AF-F7K2B4-F1
#
_cell.length_a   1.000
_cell.length_b   1.000
_cell.length_c   1.000
_cell.angle_alpha   90.00
_cell.angle_beta   90.00
_cell.angle_gamma   90.00
#
_symmetry.space_group_name_H-M   'P 1'
#
loop_
_entity.id
_entity.type
_entity.pdbx_description
1 polymer ?
#
loop_
_entity_poly.entity_id
_entity_poly.type
_entity_poly.pdbx_seq_one_letter_code
_entity_poly.pdbx_strand_id
1 'polypeptide(L)'
;MAYTVKQLLESKQFPDMRLVTCKENLNQEIKGIRIIEIEDMERYLTGGELLLTNMKVYFGETDREFRKHLNELEKKQVSGFIIKQHPDMVQKVNYYDILLKFCSERNIPVIEISEDEYYWGIIKYVILQIYDENIARLIYFKLTHDNISNMLLDGENFEDPTKNILFLLSSMIGNPVALYYSNYK
;
A
#
# COMPACT_ATOMS: atom_id res chain seq x y z
N MET A 1 -0.73 -23.54 -4.36
CA MET A 1 -1.89 -23.24 -3.49
C MET A 1 -2.00 -21.73 -3.46
N ALA A 2 -3.18 -21.16 -3.71
CA ALA A 2 -3.37 -19.72 -3.75
C ALA A 2 -3.07 -19.10 -2.37
N TYR A 3 -2.36 -17.96 -2.33
CA TYR A 3 -2.10 -17.24 -1.10
C TYR A 3 -3.25 -16.25 -0.81
N THR A 4 -3.69 -16.17 0.44
CA THR A 4 -4.94 -15.50 0.83
C THR A 4 -4.72 -14.45 1.92
N VAL A 5 -5.70 -13.56 2.10
CA VAL A 5 -5.69 -12.56 3.18
C VAL A 5 -5.59 -13.22 4.56
N LYS A 6 -6.27 -14.35 4.75
CA LYS A 6 -6.21 -15.16 5.96
C LYS A 6 -4.77 -15.61 6.26
N GLN A 7 -4.07 -16.14 5.27
CA GLN A 7 -2.69 -16.60 5.43
C GLN A 7 -1.73 -15.45 5.73
N LEU A 8 -1.95 -14.26 5.16
CA LEU A 8 -1.19 -13.06 5.50
C LEU A 8 -1.32 -12.72 6.98
N LEU A 9 -2.55 -12.68 7.51
CA LEU A 9 -2.79 -12.41 8.93
C LEU A 9 -2.23 -13.52 9.85
N GLU A 10 -2.36 -14.78 9.45
CA GLU A 10 -1.88 -15.93 10.22
C GLU A 10 -0.35 -16.08 10.21
N SER A 11 0.34 -15.47 9.24
CA SER A 11 1.81 -15.52 9.13
C SER A 11 2.53 -14.91 10.34
N LYS A 12 1.87 -13.95 11.02
CA LYS A 12 2.42 -13.16 12.14
C LYS A 12 3.76 -12.48 11.82
N GLN A 13 4.08 -12.29 10.54
CA GLN A 13 5.29 -11.58 10.12
C GLN A 13 5.24 -10.08 10.43
N PHE A 14 4.03 -9.52 10.53
CA PHE A 14 3.79 -8.12 10.83
C PHE A 14 2.92 -8.05 12.10
N PRO A 15 3.53 -7.92 13.30
CA PRO A 15 2.81 -7.99 14.58
C PRO A 15 1.72 -6.93 14.73
N ASP A 16 1.90 -5.78 14.08
CA ASP A 16 0.97 -4.64 14.13
C ASP A 16 -0.19 -4.77 13.14
N MET A 17 -0.23 -5.83 12.32
CA MET A 17 -1.37 -6.08 11.43
C MET A 17 -2.60 -6.50 12.21
N ARG A 18 -3.65 -5.67 12.14
CA ARG A 18 -4.93 -5.93 12.79
C ARG A 18 -6.09 -5.90 11.80
N LEU A 19 -6.87 -6.98 11.73
CA LEU A 19 -8.12 -6.98 10.98
C LEU A 19 -9.15 -6.05 11.66
N VAL A 20 -9.68 -5.09 10.91
CA VAL A 20 -10.70 -4.14 11.37
C VAL A 20 -12.11 -4.61 11.04
N THR A 21 -12.32 -5.07 9.80
CA THR A 21 -13.64 -5.50 9.31
C THR A 21 -13.57 -6.75 8.45
N CYS A 22 -14.72 -7.40 8.25
CA CYS A 22 -14.94 -8.53 7.33
C CYS A 22 -14.14 -9.81 7.63
N LYS A 23 -14.52 -10.54 8.69
CA LYS A 23 -13.93 -11.86 9.01
C LYS A 23 -14.33 -12.99 8.07
N GLU A 24 -15.43 -12.83 7.34
CA GLU A 24 -16.04 -13.92 6.56
C GLU A 24 -15.40 -14.12 5.18
N ASN A 25 -14.73 -13.08 4.64
CA ASN A 25 -14.15 -13.10 3.29
C ASN A 25 -12.61 -13.10 3.27
N LEU A 26 -11.97 -13.67 4.30
CA LEU A 26 -10.51 -13.71 4.39
C LEU A 26 -9.87 -14.75 3.44
N ASN A 27 -10.65 -15.63 2.84
CA ASN A 27 -10.16 -16.66 1.91
C ASN A 27 -9.97 -16.13 0.47
N GLN A 28 -10.20 -14.84 0.23
CA GLN A 28 -9.96 -14.25 -1.08
C GLN A 28 -8.46 -14.33 -1.43
N GLU A 29 -8.18 -14.81 -2.64
CA GLU A 29 -6.83 -14.93 -3.18
C GLU A 29 -6.22 -13.54 -3.42
N ILE A 30 -4.99 -13.37 -2.97
CA ILE A 30 -4.15 -12.21 -3.28
C ILE A 30 -3.43 -12.50 -4.59
N LYS A 31 -3.79 -11.78 -5.65
CA LYS A 31 -3.16 -11.92 -6.98
C LYS A 31 -2.07 -10.90 -7.26
N GLY A 32 -1.95 -9.90 -6.39
CA GLY A 32 -0.98 -8.82 -6.49
C GLY A 32 -1.06 -7.92 -5.27
N ILE A 33 -0.14 -6.97 -5.19
CA ILE A 33 -0.11 -5.96 -4.12
C ILE A 33 0.34 -4.62 -4.69
N ARG A 34 -0.33 -3.53 -4.31
CA ARG A 34 -0.09 -2.18 -4.85
C ARG A 34 -0.31 -1.10 -3.80
N ILE A 35 0.49 -0.04 -3.86
CA ILE A 35 0.28 1.18 -3.08
C ILE A 35 -0.64 2.10 -3.90
N ILE A 36 -1.65 2.70 -3.27
CA ILE A 36 -2.46 3.74 -3.90
C ILE A 36 -1.69 5.07 -3.77
N GLU A 37 -1.08 5.50 -4.86
CA GLU A 37 -0.21 6.70 -4.92
C GLU A 37 -0.79 7.81 -5.82
N ILE A 38 -1.83 7.50 -6.58
CA ILE A 38 -2.55 8.42 -7.46
C ILE A 38 -4.06 8.24 -7.27
N GLU A 39 -4.85 9.26 -7.62
CA GLU A 39 -6.30 9.27 -7.47
C GLU A 39 -6.97 8.14 -8.27
N ASP A 40 -6.73 8.07 -9.59
CA ASP A 40 -7.33 7.11 -10.54
C ASP A 40 -6.63 5.73 -10.54
N MET A 41 -6.19 5.24 -9.38
CA MET A 41 -5.40 4.00 -9.25
C MET A 41 -6.09 2.77 -9.86
N GLU A 42 -7.43 2.72 -9.84
CA GLU A 42 -8.24 1.65 -10.41
C GLU A 42 -7.93 1.35 -11.89
N ARG A 43 -7.46 2.34 -12.66
CA ARG A 43 -7.15 2.16 -14.09
C ARG A 43 -5.95 1.26 -14.32
N TYR A 44 -5.07 1.15 -13.33
CA TYR A 44 -3.82 0.41 -13.38
C TYR A 44 -3.91 -0.96 -12.70
N LEU A 45 -5.07 -1.31 -12.14
CA LEU A 45 -5.32 -2.60 -11.51
C LEU A 45 -5.84 -3.63 -12.51
N THR A 46 -5.33 -4.85 -12.36
CA THR A 46 -5.67 -6.06 -13.12
C THR A 46 -6.70 -6.94 -12.40
N GLY A 47 -6.84 -6.79 -11.09
CA GLY A 47 -7.84 -7.38 -10.23
C GLY A 47 -7.31 -8.42 -9.25
N GLY A 48 -7.93 -8.52 -8.08
CA GLY A 48 -7.47 -9.38 -6.98
C GLY A 48 -6.28 -8.83 -6.20
N GLU A 49 -5.84 -7.59 -6.45
CA GLU A 49 -4.75 -6.97 -5.70
C GLU A 49 -5.17 -6.59 -4.27
N LEU A 50 -4.20 -6.69 -3.37
CA LEU A 50 -4.26 -6.12 -2.02
C LEU A 50 -3.74 -4.68 -2.09
N LEU A 51 -4.53 -3.72 -1.63
CA LEU A 51 -4.19 -2.29 -1.78
C LEU A 51 -3.69 -1.70 -0.47
N LEU A 52 -2.52 -1.06 -0.50
CA LEU A 52 -1.94 -0.33 0.63
C LEU A 52 -2.22 1.16 0.48
N THR A 53 -2.71 1.82 1.53
CA THR A 53 -3.00 3.25 1.46
C THR A 53 -2.99 3.94 2.82
N ASN A 54 -2.62 5.22 2.85
CA ASN A 54 -2.89 6.13 3.96
C ASN A 54 -4.01 7.13 3.62
N MET A 55 -4.67 6.94 2.47
CA MET A 55 -5.74 7.75 1.88
C MET A 55 -5.37 9.18 1.49
N LYS A 56 -4.11 9.63 1.65
CA LYS A 56 -3.69 11.02 1.40
C LYS A 56 -3.99 11.52 -0.02
N VAL A 57 -3.92 10.62 -1.00
CA VAL A 57 -4.19 10.94 -2.41
C VAL A 57 -5.61 11.46 -2.64
N TYR A 58 -6.56 11.18 -1.75
CA TYR A 58 -7.95 11.60 -1.87
C TYR A 58 -8.28 12.86 -1.06
N PHE A 59 -7.32 13.43 -0.34
CA PHE A 59 -7.57 14.55 0.57
C PHE A 59 -7.98 15.80 -0.22
N GLY A 60 -9.14 16.37 0.13
CA GLY A 60 -9.73 17.52 -0.56
C GLY A 60 -10.91 17.16 -1.47
N GLU A 61 -11.06 15.88 -1.83
CA GLU A 61 -12.24 15.39 -2.53
C GLU A 61 -13.50 15.40 -1.65
N THR A 62 -14.66 15.45 -2.29
CA THR A 62 -15.96 15.27 -1.61
C THR A 62 -16.23 13.79 -1.30
N ASP A 63 -17.13 13.49 -0.35
CA ASP A 63 -17.60 12.11 -0.08
C ASP A 63 -18.09 11.40 -1.35
N ARG A 64 -18.72 12.14 -2.27
CA ARG A 64 -19.22 11.60 -3.54
C ARG A 64 -18.08 11.17 -4.47
N GLU A 65 -17.02 11.97 -4.56
CA GLU A 65 -15.85 11.67 -5.40
C GLU A 65 -15.08 10.49 -4.83
N PHE A 66 -14.80 10.49 -3.53
CA PHE A 66 -14.13 9.37 -2.88
C PHE A 66 -14.90 8.05 -3.03
N ARG A 67 -16.23 8.07 -2.85
CA ARG A 67 -17.08 6.89 -3.09
C ARG A 67 -17.03 6.42 -4.54
N LYS A 68 -16.86 7.32 -5.52
CA LYS A 68 -16.72 6.94 -6.93
C LYS A 68 -15.46 6.09 -7.12
N HIS A 69 -14.32 6.52 -6.57
CA HIS A 69 -13.08 5.74 -6.58
C HIS A 69 -13.25 4.37 -5.94
N LEU A 70 -13.85 4.31 -4.74
CA LEU A 70 -14.11 3.03 -4.05
C LEU A 70 -14.97 2.08 -4.89
N ASN A 71 -16.01 2.59 -5.57
CA ASN A 71 -16.85 1.78 -6.46
C ASN A 71 -16.06 1.24 -7.67
N GLU A 72 -15.15 2.01 -8.26
CA GLU A 72 -14.33 1.52 -9.36
C GLU A 72 -13.27 0.50 -8.89
N LEU A 73 -12.69 0.70 -7.70
CA LEU A 73 -11.79 -0.28 -7.07
C LEU A 73 -12.50 -1.60 -6.78
N GLU A 74 -13.75 -1.57 -6.31
CA GLU A 74 -14.54 -2.78 -6.10
C GLU A 74 -14.76 -3.56 -7.40
N LYS A 75 -15.01 -2.89 -8.54
CA LYS A 75 -15.16 -3.57 -9.84
C LYS A 75 -13.92 -4.36 -10.23
N LYS A 76 -12.75 -4.02 -9.69
CA LYS A 76 -11.49 -4.75 -9.86
C LYS A 76 -11.38 -5.99 -8.96
N GLN A 77 -12.38 -6.26 -8.12
CA GLN A 77 -12.39 -7.40 -7.21
C GLN A 77 -11.14 -7.43 -6.31
N VAL A 78 -10.75 -6.27 -5.79
CA VAL A 78 -9.63 -6.14 -4.85
C VAL A 78 -9.76 -7.13 -3.70
N SER A 79 -8.63 -7.72 -3.29
CA SER A 79 -8.62 -8.74 -2.23
C SER A 79 -8.72 -8.14 -0.82
N GLY A 80 -8.41 -6.85 -0.68
CA GLY A 80 -8.59 -6.12 0.57
C GLY A 80 -7.82 -4.80 0.58
N PHE A 81 -7.91 -4.11 1.71
CA PHE A 81 -7.15 -2.89 1.99
C PHE A 81 -6.26 -3.08 3.21
N ILE A 82 -5.01 -2.60 3.12
CA ILE A 82 -4.12 -2.35 4.25
C ILE A 82 -4.04 -0.84 4.44
N ILE A 83 -4.48 -0.36 5.60
CA ILE A 83 -4.52 1.06 5.93
C ILE A 83 -3.42 1.35 6.96
N LYS A 84 -2.55 2.28 6.60
CA LYS A 84 -1.61 2.87 7.55
C LYS A 84 -2.27 4.05 8.25
N GLN A 85 -2.40 3.96 9.56
CA GLN A 85 -2.92 5.08 10.35
C GLN A 85 -1.96 6.27 10.23
N HIS A 86 -2.53 7.46 10.10
CA HIS A 86 -1.77 8.71 10.05
C HIS A 86 -2.43 9.72 11.00
N PRO A 87 -1.69 10.38 11.89
CA PRO A 87 -2.23 11.31 12.89
C PRO A 87 -3.03 12.47 12.27
N ASP A 88 -2.62 12.93 11.08
CA ASP A 88 -3.28 14.02 10.33
C ASP A 88 -4.62 13.64 9.65
N MET A 89 -5.29 12.57 10.09
CA MET A 89 -6.68 12.26 9.68
C MET A 89 -7.72 13.22 10.31
N VAL A 90 -7.33 14.44 10.70
CA VAL A 90 -8.24 15.51 11.14
C VAL A 90 -8.75 16.25 9.89
N GLN A 91 -9.71 15.67 9.19
CA GLN A 91 -10.25 16.19 7.94
C GLN A 91 -11.73 16.56 8.02
N LYS A 92 -12.18 17.45 7.11
CA LYS A 92 -13.61 17.81 6.95
C LYS A 92 -14.47 16.61 6.52
N VAL A 93 -13.88 15.62 5.86
CA VAL A 93 -14.50 14.38 5.40
C VAL A 93 -13.82 13.22 6.13
N ASN A 94 -14.60 12.33 6.74
CA ASN A 94 -14.05 11.16 7.42
C ASN A 94 -13.87 10.00 6.43
N TYR A 95 -12.80 10.07 5.62
CA TYR A 95 -12.46 9.05 4.62
C TYR A 95 -12.35 7.65 5.22
N TYR A 96 -11.80 7.56 6.43
CA TYR A 96 -11.64 6.30 7.14
C TYR A 96 -12.99 5.63 7.42
N ASP A 97 -13.94 6.35 8.01
CA ASP A 97 -15.29 5.82 8.28
C ASP A 97 -16.03 5.45 6.99
N ILE A 98 -15.87 6.27 5.94
CA ILE A 98 -16.48 6.01 4.63
C ILE A 98 -15.96 4.68 4.05
N LEU A 99 -14.64 4.48 4.07
CA LEU A 99 -14.00 3.26 3.59
C LEU A 99 -14.41 2.06 4.42
N LEU A 100 -14.38 2.16 5.76
CA LEU A 100 -14.80 1.07 6.64
C LEU A 100 -16.25 0.65 6.39
N LYS A 101 -17.16 1.63 6.28
CA LYS A 101 -18.57 1.36 5.98
C LYS A 101 -18.72 0.68 4.62
N PHE A 102 -18.09 1.22 3.59
CA PHE A 102 -18.10 0.67 2.23
C PHE A 102 -17.60 -0.77 2.20
N CYS A 103 -16.46 -1.04 2.83
CA CYS A 103 -15.85 -2.37 2.86
C CYS A 103 -16.70 -3.36 3.65
N SER A 104 -17.32 -2.92 4.75
CA SER A 104 -18.23 -3.75 5.55
C SER A 104 -19.49 -4.14 4.77
N GLU A 105 -20.09 -3.21 4.03
CA GLU A 105 -21.27 -3.47 3.20
C GLU A 105 -20.98 -4.44 2.04
N ARG A 106 -19.73 -4.49 1.57
CA ARG A 106 -19.30 -5.28 0.40
C ARG A 106 -18.46 -6.50 0.76
N ASN A 107 -18.30 -6.78 2.05
CA ASN A 107 -17.47 -7.88 2.57
C ASN A 107 -16.01 -7.85 2.09
N ILE A 108 -15.42 -6.66 1.99
CA ILE A 108 -14.00 -6.48 1.64
C ILE A 108 -13.18 -6.40 2.94
N PRO A 109 -12.13 -7.24 3.12
CA PRO A 109 -11.27 -7.17 4.29
C PRO A 109 -10.51 -5.84 4.40
N VAL A 110 -10.47 -5.28 5.61
CA VAL A 110 -9.63 -4.12 5.93
C VAL A 110 -8.70 -4.46 7.09
N ILE A 111 -7.41 -4.26 6.86
CA ILE A 111 -6.33 -4.49 7.82
C ILE A 111 -5.71 -3.14 8.16
N GLU A 112 -5.43 -2.90 9.42
CA GLU A 112 -4.64 -1.76 9.90
C GLU A 112 -3.21 -2.17 10.16
N ILE A 113 -2.28 -1.24 9.92
CA ILE A 113 -0.89 -1.31 10.37
C ILE A 113 -0.49 -0.01 11.09
N SER A 114 0.54 -0.09 11.92
CA SER A 114 1.11 1.05 12.63
C SER A 114 1.79 2.05 11.67
N GLU A 115 1.99 3.28 12.15
CA GLU A 115 2.70 4.32 11.39
C GLU A 115 4.20 4.00 11.20
N ASP A 116 4.78 3.17 12.06
CA ASP A 116 6.20 2.80 11.97
C ASP A 116 6.43 1.67 10.94
N GLU A 117 5.39 0.90 10.60
CA GLU A 117 5.50 -0.22 9.67
C GLU A 117 5.66 0.24 8.22
N TYR A 118 6.61 -0.34 7.49
CA TYR A 118 6.91 0.05 6.11
C TYR A 118 6.18 -0.83 5.10
N TYR A 119 5.49 -0.21 4.13
CA TYR A 119 4.80 -0.93 3.05
C TYR A 119 5.74 -1.87 2.28
N TRP A 120 7.00 -1.51 2.08
CA TRP A 120 7.94 -2.30 1.29
C TRP A 120 8.28 -3.66 1.92
N GLY A 121 8.29 -3.76 3.26
CA GLY A 121 8.43 -5.04 3.94
C GLY A 121 7.27 -5.97 3.62
N ILE A 122 6.04 -5.45 3.69
CA ILE A 122 4.81 -6.18 3.37
C ILE A 122 4.76 -6.57 1.89
N ILE A 123 5.07 -5.64 0.99
CA ILE A 123 5.11 -5.86 -0.46
C ILE A 123 6.09 -6.99 -0.79
N LYS A 124 7.32 -6.91 -0.28
CA LYS A 124 8.34 -7.93 -0.51
C LYS A 124 7.86 -9.30 -0.03
N TYR A 125 7.30 -9.37 1.18
CA TYR A 125 6.78 -10.61 1.73
C TYR A 125 5.65 -11.20 0.88
N VAL A 126 4.61 -10.41 0.58
CA VAL A 126 3.44 -10.87 -0.18
C VAL A 126 3.83 -11.34 -1.57
N ILE A 127 4.67 -10.59 -2.30
CA ILE A 127 5.13 -10.94 -3.65
C ILE A 127 5.83 -12.31 -3.66
N LEU A 128 6.65 -12.61 -2.64
CA LEU A 128 7.32 -13.90 -2.50
C LEU A 128 6.37 -15.06 -2.16
N GLN A 129 5.17 -14.79 -1.66
CA GLN A 129 4.15 -15.81 -1.40
C GLN A 129 3.30 -16.11 -2.64
N ILE A 130 3.08 -15.12 -3.52
CA ILE A 130 2.17 -15.22 -4.67
C ILE A 130 2.90 -15.59 -5.99
N TYR A 131 4.20 -15.34 -6.10
CA TYR A 131 5.00 -15.64 -7.29
C TYR A 131 6.23 -16.48 -6.96
N ASP A 132 6.78 -17.18 -7.97
CA ASP A 132 8.11 -17.75 -7.86
C ASP A 132 9.18 -16.66 -7.73
N GLU A 133 10.36 -17.02 -7.24
CA GLU A 133 11.42 -16.08 -6.89
C GLU A 133 11.87 -15.18 -8.05
N ASN A 134 11.93 -15.69 -9.29
CA ASN A 134 12.38 -14.90 -10.43
C ASN A 134 11.34 -13.85 -10.83
N ILE A 135 10.07 -14.26 -10.88
CA ILE A 135 8.96 -13.34 -11.16
C ILE A 135 8.82 -12.33 -10.01
N ALA A 136 8.91 -12.78 -8.77
CA ALA A 136 8.87 -11.94 -7.58
C ALA A 136 9.94 -10.85 -7.64
N ARG A 137 11.19 -11.21 -7.97
CA ARG A 137 12.29 -10.26 -8.10
C ARG A 137 12.04 -9.23 -9.20
N LEU A 138 11.51 -9.66 -10.35
CA LEU A 138 11.21 -8.75 -11.47
C LEU A 138 10.08 -7.77 -11.12
N ILE A 139 9.01 -8.25 -10.47
CA ILE A 139 7.89 -7.41 -10.04
C ILE A 139 8.35 -6.42 -8.97
N TYR A 140 9.11 -6.89 -7.97
CA TYR A 140 9.65 -6.02 -6.93
C TYR A 140 10.58 -4.95 -7.53
N PHE A 141 11.48 -5.33 -8.43
CA PHE A 141 12.33 -4.38 -9.16
C PHE A 141 11.50 -3.31 -9.87
N LYS A 142 10.48 -3.73 -10.64
CA LYS A 142 9.61 -2.78 -11.35
C LYS A 142 8.90 -1.83 -10.39
N LEU A 143 8.30 -2.35 -9.31
CA LEU A 143 7.60 -1.53 -8.32
C LEU A 143 8.52 -0.50 -7.67
N THR A 144 9.71 -0.93 -7.22
CA THR A 144 10.68 -0.01 -6.61
C THR A 144 11.17 1.04 -7.59
N HIS A 145 11.45 0.64 -8.84
CA HIS A 145 11.88 1.54 -9.91
C HIS A 145 10.82 2.60 -10.24
N ASP A 146 9.57 2.18 -10.44
CA ASP A 146 8.46 3.07 -10.77
C ASP A 146 8.22 4.07 -9.62
N ASN A 147 8.26 3.60 -8.36
CA ASN A 147 8.08 4.46 -7.19
C ASN A 147 9.21 5.48 -7.03
N ILE A 148 10.48 5.05 -7.15
CA ILE A 148 11.64 5.96 -7.13
C ILE A 148 11.55 6.97 -8.27
N SER A 149 11.17 6.53 -9.47
CA SER A 149 11.05 7.41 -10.63
C SER A 149 9.99 8.49 -10.42
N ASN A 150 8.82 8.11 -9.91
CA ASN A 150 7.75 9.06 -9.60
C ASN A 150 8.22 10.09 -8.55
N MET A 151 8.86 9.64 -7.47
CA MET A 151 9.39 10.55 -6.45
C MET A 151 10.46 11.53 -6.99
N LEU A 152 11.27 11.11 -7.96
CA LEU A 152 12.27 11.97 -8.61
C LEU A 152 11.64 12.98 -9.57
N LEU A 153 10.53 12.60 -10.23
CA LEU A 153 9.83 13.44 -11.20
C LEU A 153 8.90 14.47 -10.53
N ASP A 154 8.33 14.14 -9.36
CA ASP A 154 7.47 15.02 -8.55
C ASP A 154 8.24 16.11 -7.77
N GLY A 155 9.41 16.52 -8.28
CA GLY A 155 10.43 17.37 -7.64
C GLY A 155 10.01 18.78 -7.21
N GLU A 156 8.72 19.12 -7.22
CA GLU A 156 8.20 20.43 -6.82
C GLU A 156 7.82 20.53 -5.31
N ASN A 157 7.67 19.42 -4.59
CA ASN A 157 7.11 19.43 -3.22
C ASN A 157 8.05 18.97 -2.09
N PHE A 158 9.35 18.79 -2.36
CA PHE A 158 10.28 18.26 -1.35
C PHE A 158 11.32 19.30 -0.92
N GLU A 159 11.30 19.68 0.37
CA GLU A 159 12.32 20.55 0.98
C GLU A 159 13.74 19.94 0.89
N ASP A 160 13.86 18.60 0.82
CA ASP A 160 15.13 17.87 0.62
C ASP A 160 14.91 16.50 -0.08
N PRO A 161 15.00 16.45 -1.43
CA PRO A 161 14.82 15.22 -2.21
C PRO A 161 15.78 14.09 -1.80
N THR A 162 16.97 14.44 -1.32
CA THR A 162 18.03 13.49 -0.96
C THR A 162 17.65 12.67 0.26
N LYS A 163 17.11 13.32 1.30
CA LYS A 163 16.63 12.63 2.51
C LYS A 163 15.49 11.67 2.21
N ASN A 164 14.58 12.05 1.31
CA ASN A 164 13.44 11.20 0.95
C ASN A 164 13.88 9.95 0.19
N ILE A 165 14.83 10.09 -0.74
CA ILE A 165 15.43 8.94 -1.43
C ILE A 165 16.13 8.02 -0.42
N LEU A 166 16.92 8.57 0.50
CA LEU A 166 17.61 7.78 1.52
C LEU A 166 16.63 7.04 2.44
N PHE A 167 15.57 7.71 2.86
CA PHE A 167 14.51 7.11 3.66
C PHE A 167 13.81 5.98 2.91
N LEU A 168 13.41 6.21 1.65
CA LEU A 168 12.79 5.20 0.82
C LEU A 168 13.68 3.97 0.65
N LEU A 169 14.95 4.18 0.28
CA LEU A 169 15.94 3.11 0.13
C LEU A 169 16.11 2.33 1.44
N SER A 170 16.16 3.03 2.58
CA SER A 170 16.29 2.37 3.88
C SER A 170 15.09 1.47 4.20
N SER A 171 13.87 1.90 3.85
CA SER A 171 12.65 1.11 4.04
C SER A 171 12.57 -0.11 3.11
N MET A 172 13.10 0.00 1.89
CA MET A 172 13.13 -1.10 0.92
C MET A 172 14.16 -2.16 1.30
N ILE A 173 15.34 -1.71 1.76
CA ILE A 173 16.44 -2.60 2.16
C ILE A 173 16.18 -3.19 3.56
N GLY A 174 15.44 -2.47 4.41
CA GLY A 174 15.30 -2.79 5.83
C GLY A 174 16.57 -2.50 6.63
N ASN A 175 17.41 -1.57 6.17
CA ASN A 175 18.63 -1.14 6.84
C ASN A 175 18.89 0.36 6.63
N PRO A 176 19.55 1.05 7.56
CA PRO A 176 19.94 2.45 7.38
C PRO A 176 20.80 2.66 6.13
N VAL A 177 20.49 3.71 5.36
CA VAL A 177 21.23 4.10 4.16
C VAL A 177 21.76 5.52 4.36
N ALA A 178 23.01 5.75 4.00
CA ALA A 178 23.66 7.06 4.07
C ALA A 178 24.41 7.36 2.77
N LEU A 179 24.48 8.64 2.39
CA LEU A 179 25.37 9.08 1.33
C LEU A 179 26.79 9.23 1.86
N TYR A 180 27.72 8.56 1.22
CA TYR A 180 29.14 8.70 1.47
C TYR A 180 29.82 9.37 0.29
N TYR A 181 30.33 10.58 0.48
CA TYR A 181 31.11 11.29 -0.53
C TYR A 181 32.58 10.94 -0.37
N SER A 182 33.17 10.32 -1.40
CA SER A 182 34.56 9.84 -1.38
C SER A 182 35.47 10.64 -2.31
N ASN A 183 35.44 11.97 -2.25
CA ASN A 183 36.53 12.78 -2.83
C ASN A 183 37.54 13.13 -1.75
N TYR A 184 38.47 12.19 -1.51
CA TYR A 184 39.79 12.53 -0.99
C TYR A 184 40.71 12.74 -2.20
N LYS A 185 41.03 14.00 -2.49
CA LYS A 185 42.26 14.38 -3.20
C LYS A 185 43.03 15.34 -2.33
#